data_AF-A0A9E2JM02-F1
#
_entry.id   AF-A0A9E2JM02-F1
#
_cell.length_a   1.000
_cell.length_b   1.000
_cell.length_c   1.000
_cell.angle_alpha   90.00
_cell.angle_beta   90.00
_cell.angle_gamma   90.00
#
_symmetry.space_group_name_H-M   'P 1'
#
loop_
_entity.id
_entity.type
_entity.pdbx_description
1 polymer ?
#
loop_
_entity_poly.entity_id
_entity_poly.type
_entity_poly.pdbx_seq_one_letter_code
_entity_poly.pdbx_strand_id
1 'polypeptide(L)'
;MEKIIVTHRSPDLDAIVSVWLLKTFLPSWEVAKVLFVSAGEKLKDAEGNTVIEVLDEKEVIHVDTGLMPLDHHQTDSNTISAASLTWDYIKSHNPTIASDLSKHKETKWKHREKAVSRMV
;
A
#
# COMPACT_ATOMS: atom_id res chain seq x y z
N MET A 1 13.91 14.00 -6.33
CA MET A 1 14.30 12.89 -5.42
C MET A 1 13.78 11.60 -6.02
N GLU A 2 14.61 10.56 -6.08
CA GLU A 2 14.19 9.26 -6.61
C GLU A 2 13.24 8.57 -5.61
N LYS A 3 12.21 7.88 -6.13
CA LYS A 3 11.19 7.19 -5.33
C LYS A 3 11.21 5.70 -5.61
N ILE A 4 11.20 4.91 -4.55
CA ILE A 4 11.34 3.46 -4.61
C ILE A 4 10.24 2.82 -3.77
N ILE A 5 9.53 1.87 -4.37
CA ILE A 5 8.64 0.95 -3.65
C ILE A 5 9.36 -0.40 -3.55
N VAL A 6 9.42 -0.96 -2.36
CA VAL A 6 10.10 -2.23 -2.08
C VAL A 6 9.06 -3.26 -1.67
N THR A 7 9.13 -4.45 -2.26
CA THR A 7 8.29 -5.58 -1.86
C THR A 7 9.06 -6.90 -2.00
N HIS A 8 8.47 -8.03 -1.64
CA HIS A 8 9.13 -9.33 -1.72
C HIS A 8 9.21 -9.86 -3.17
N ARG A 9 10.23 -10.66 -3.45
CA ARG A 9 10.59 -11.15 -4.80
C ARG A 9 9.56 -12.09 -5.43
N SER A 10 8.69 -12.70 -4.63
CA SER A 10 7.61 -13.57 -5.11
C SER A 10 6.26 -12.91 -4.86
N PRO A 11 6.03 -11.71 -5.43
CA PRO A 11 4.93 -10.85 -5.02
C PRO A 11 3.60 -11.54 -5.29
N ASP A 12 2.75 -11.59 -4.28
CA ASP A 12 1.38 -12.05 -4.40
C ASP A 12 0.44 -10.87 -4.70
N LEU A 13 -0.87 -11.10 -4.62
CA LEU A 13 -1.85 -10.05 -4.88
C LEU A 13 -1.78 -8.91 -3.86
N ASP A 14 -1.38 -9.16 -2.61
CA ASP A 14 -1.32 -8.12 -1.58
C ASP A 14 -0.19 -7.14 -1.88
N ALA A 15 1.01 -7.66 -2.20
CA ALA A 15 2.14 -6.89 -2.71
C ALA A 15 1.80 -6.13 -4.00
N ILE A 16 1.26 -6.81 -5.01
CA ILE A 16 0.97 -6.20 -6.33
C ILE A 16 -0.06 -5.07 -6.21
N VAL A 17 -1.14 -5.30 -5.46
CA VAL A 17 -2.19 -4.28 -5.27
C VAL A 17 -1.66 -3.10 -4.47
N SER A 18 -0.84 -3.33 -3.44
CA SER A 18 -0.20 -2.25 -2.68
C SER A 18 0.65 -1.34 -3.59
N VAL A 19 1.50 -1.93 -4.43
CA VAL A 19 2.30 -1.17 -5.42
C VAL A 19 1.40 -0.40 -6.38
N TRP A 20 0.36 -1.03 -6.92
CA TRP A 20 -0.58 -0.38 -7.85
C TRP A 20 -1.30 0.79 -7.19
N LEU A 21 -1.76 0.64 -5.95
CA LEU A 21 -2.44 1.70 -5.20
C LEU A 21 -1.52 2.92 -5.00
N LEU A 22 -0.28 2.69 -4.56
CA LEU A 22 0.70 3.77 -4.37
C LEU A 22 0.96 4.52 -5.68
N LYS A 23 1.24 3.81 -6.76
CA LYS A 23 1.54 4.43 -8.06
C LYS A 23 0.33 5.11 -8.70
N THR A 24 -0.88 4.74 -8.31
CA THR A 24 -2.11 5.31 -8.91
C THR A 24 -2.62 6.50 -8.11
N PHE A 25 -2.50 6.48 -6.78
CA PHE A 25 -3.23 7.40 -5.92
C PHE A 25 -2.37 8.19 -4.93
N LEU A 26 -1.12 7.80 -4.69
CA LEU A 26 -0.20 8.57 -3.86
C LEU A 26 0.52 9.62 -4.73
N PRO A 27 0.31 10.94 -4.50
CA PRO A 27 0.85 11.97 -5.37
C PRO A 27 2.37 11.91 -5.51
N SER A 28 2.88 12.09 -6.73
CA SER A 28 4.31 12.05 -7.07
C SER A 28 4.97 10.67 -7.08
N TRP A 29 4.22 9.57 -6.84
CA TRP A 29 4.76 8.20 -6.84
C TRP A 29 4.47 7.41 -8.13
N GLU A 30 3.88 8.04 -9.14
CA GLU A 30 3.35 7.40 -10.35
C GLU A 30 4.42 6.65 -11.15
N VAL A 31 5.63 7.18 -11.14
CA VAL A 31 6.81 6.62 -11.83
C VAL A 31 7.83 5.99 -10.87
N ALA A 32 7.45 5.74 -9.61
CA ALA A 32 8.33 5.10 -8.64
C ALA A 32 8.85 3.76 -9.16
N LYS A 33 10.14 3.50 -8.93
CA LYS A 33 10.77 2.22 -9.26
C LYS A 33 10.31 1.17 -8.25
N VAL A 34 10.22 -0.08 -8.70
CA VAL A 34 9.91 -1.21 -7.82
C VAL A 34 11.18 -2.03 -7.64
N LEU A 35 11.58 -2.25 -6.39
CA LEU A 35 12.69 -3.13 -6.02
C LEU A 35 12.16 -4.33 -5.24
N PHE A 36 12.91 -5.43 -5.34
CA PHE A 36 12.52 -6.70 -4.75
C PHE A 36 13.56 -7.19 -3.73
N VAL A 37 13.08 -7.58 -2.55
CA VAL A 37 13.87 -8.19 -1.48
C VAL A 37 13.40 -9.62 -1.22
N SER A 38 14.14 -10.39 -0.42
CA SER A 38 13.66 -11.68 0.07
C SER A 38 12.42 -11.48 0.96
N ALA A 39 11.55 -12.49 1.05
CA ALA A 39 10.38 -12.41 1.93
C ALA A 39 10.80 -12.16 3.38
N GLY A 40 10.12 -11.22 4.05
CA GLY A 40 10.44 -10.80 5.42
C GLY A 40 11.67 -9.88 5.56
N GLU A 41 12.34 -9.53 4.47
CA GLU A 41 13.49 -8.61 4.52
C GLU A 41 13.11 -7.17 4.17
N LYS A 42 14.03 -6.24 4.43
CA LYS A 42 13.93 -4.83 4.08
C LYS A 42 15.25 -4.34 3.47
N LEU A 43 15.25 -3.11 2.97
CA LEU A 43 16.51 -2.51 2.53
C LEU A 43 17.40 -2.25 3.74
N LYS A 44 18.71 -2.26 3.53
CA LYS A 44 19.66 -1.91 4.56
C LYS A 44 19.36 -0.49 5.06
N ASP A 45 19.48 -0.30 6.37
CA ASP A 45 19.28 0.98 7.07
C ASP A 45 17.81 1.50 7.07
N ALA A 46 16.87 0.72 6.52
CA ALA A 46 15.44 0.96 6.74
C ALA A 46 15.06 0.58 8.18
N GLU A 47 14.40 1.49 8.88
CA GLU A 47 14.02 1.32 10.30
C GLU A 47 12.51 1.05 10.45
N GLY A 48 11.69 1.52 9.50
CA GLY A 48 10.24 1.33 9.52
C GLY A 48 9.52 2.23 10.52
N ASN A 49 10.13 3.34 10.92
CA ASN A 49 9.51 4.31 11.84
C ASN A 49 8.43 5.17 11.13
N THR A 50 8.55 5.34 9.81
CA THR A 50 7.60 6.08 8.96
C THR A 50 7.32 5.30 7.68
N VAL A 51 6.17 5.54 7.05
CA VAL A 51 5.81 4.87 5.78
C VAL A 51 6.75 5.27 4.65
N ILE A 52 7.04 6.57 4.55
CA ILE A 52 8.06 7.10 3.63
C ILE A 52 9.32 7.33 4.45
N GLU A 53 10.36 6.57 4.16
CA GLU A 53 11.70 6.76 4.71
C GLU A 53 12.59 7.45 3.67
N VAL A 54 13.60 8.19 4.15
CA VAL A 54 14.62 8.78 3.28
C VAL A 54 15.93 8.03 3.48
N LEU A 55 16.32 7.23 2.49
CA LEU A 55 17.54 6.41 2.49
C LEU A 55 18.44 6.86 1.34
N ASP A 56 19.68 7.27 1.62
CA ASP A 56 20.64 7.75 0.61
C ASP A 56 20.03 8.78 -0.37
N GLU A 57 19.34 9.80 0.16
CA GLU A 57 18.63 10.83 -0.62
C GLU A 57 17.53 10.29 -1.55
N LYS A 58 16.96 9.11 -1.25
CA LYS A 58 15.82 8.51 -1.96
C LYS A 58 14.67 8.32 -1.01
N GLU A 59 13.46 8.54 -1.50
CA GLU A 59 12.25 8.22 -0.75
C GLU A 59 11.88 6.75 -0.99
N VAL A 60 11.68 6.01 0.09
CA VAL A 60 11.46 4.58 0.06
C VAL A 60 10.18 4.24 0.82
N ILE A 61 9.34 3.39 0.22
CA ILE A 61 8.20 2.76 0.88
C ILE A 61 8.37 1.24 0.76
N HIS A 62 8.26 0.51 1.87
CA HIS A 62 8.15 -0.94 1.87
C HIS A 62 6.70 -1.36 2.01
N VAL A 63 6.26 -2.31 1.19
CA VAL A 63 4.93 -2.92 1.24
C VAL A 63 5.02 -4.44 1.29
N ASP A 64 4.19 -5.04 2.13
CA ASP A 64 4.06 -6.50 2.27
C ASP A 64 5.40 -7.21 2.58
N THR A 65 6.31 -6.55 3.29
CA THR A 65 7.62 -7.12 3.59
C THR A 65 8.31 -6.43 4.76
N GLY A 66 9.25 -7.13 5.39
CA GLY A 66 10.20 -6.56 6.34
C GLY A 66 9.64 -6.13 7.70
N LEU A 67 8.38 -6.47 8.01
CA LEU A 67 7.62 -5.95 9.17
C LEU A 67 7.51 -4.41 9.17
N MET A 68 7.44 -3.85 7.97
CA MET A 68 7.43 -2.40 7.75
C MET A 68 6.01 -1.82 7.97
N PRO A 69 5.84 -0.49 7.99
CA PRO A 69 4.55 0.13 8.29
C PRO A 69 3.37 -0.30 7.40
N LEU A 70 3.64 -0.68 6.14
CA LEU A 70 2.64 -1.19 5.20
C LEU A 70 2.79 -2.71 4.98
N ASP A 71 3.19 -3.42 6.03
CA ASP A 71 3.21 -4.87 6.12
C ASP A 71 2.14 -5.30 7.15
N HIS A 72 1.48 -6.43 6.97
CA HIS A 72 0.48 -6.93 7.91
C HIS A 72 0.99 -8.11 8.76
N HIS A 73 2.17 -8.65 8.45
CA HIS A 73 2.75 -9.82 9.13
C HIS A 73 3.10 -9.57 10.61
N GLN A 74 3.20 -8.31 11.06
CA GLN A 74 3.29 -7.96 12.48
C GLN A 74 1.93 -7.97 13.21
N THR A 75 0.84 -8.27 12.54
CA THR A 75 -0.51 -8.28 13.10
C THR A 75 -1.10 -9.68 13.08
N ASP A 76 -1.86 -10.04 14.11
CA ASP A 76 -2.58 -11.32 14.17
C ASP A 76 -3.94 -11.29 13.41
N SER A 77 -4.18 -10.26 12.59
CA SER A 77 -5.49 -10.02 11.98
C SER A 77 -5.61 -10.62 10.59
N ASN A 78 -6.57 -11.54 10.43
CA ASN A 78 -6.92 -12.14 9.13
C ASN A 78 -7.74 -11.22 8.20
N THR A 79 -8.09 -10.01 8.65
CA THR A 79 -8.85 -9.04 7.86
C THR A 79 -8.01 -7.86 7.41
N ILE A 80 -6.75 -7.79 7.84
CA ILE A 80 -5.79 -6.75 7.47
C ILE A 80 -4.82 -7.36 6.46
N SER A 81 -4.56 -6.59 5.41
CA SER A 81 -3.57 -6.89 4.39
C SER A 81 -2.71 -5.65 4.14
N ALA A 82 -1.51 -5.80 3.58
CA ALA A 82 -0.65 -4.70 3.16
C ALA A 82 -1.39 -3.71 2.24
N ALA A 83 -2.23 -4.21 1.33
CA ALA A 83 -3.04 -3.38 0.44
C ALA A 83 -4.07 -2.55 1.21
N SER A 84 -4.68 -3.12 2.26
CA SER A 84 -5.63 -2.38 3.10
C SER A 84 -4.93 -1.25 3.88
N LEU A 85 -3.75 -1.51 4.44
CA LEU A 85 -2.93 -0.52 5.14
C LEU A 85 -2.46 0.59 4.18
N THR A 86 -2.03 0.19 2.98
CA THR A 86 -1.63 1.11 1.90
C THR A 86 -2.79 2.03 1.52
N TRP A 87 -4.00 1.48 1.37
CA TRP A 87 -5.18 2.28 1.07
C TRP A 87 -5.54 3.27 2.18
N ASP A 88 -5.44 2.85 3.44
CA ASP A 88 -5.66 3.74 4.58
C ASP A 88 -4.65 4.88 4.62
N TYR A 89 -3.38 4.60 4.33
CA TYR A 89 -2.33 5.61 4.18
C TYR A 89 -2.63 6.61 3.06
N ILE A 90 -3.04 6.13 1.88
CA ILE A 90 -3.39 7.00 0.74
C ILE A 90 -4.54 7.94 1.09
N LYS A 91 -5.60 7.42 1.74
CA LYS A 91 -6.75 8.25 2.14
C LYS A 91 -6.35 9.36 3.12
N SER A 92 -5.43 9.09 4.05
CA SER A 92 -4.99 10.11 5.00
C SER A 92 -4.11 11.19 4.35
N HIS A 93 -3.49 10.88 3.20
CA HIS A 93 -2.59 11.80 2.47
C HIS A 93 -3.24 12.43 1.22
N ASN A 94 -4.47 12.04 0.86
CA ASN A 94 -5.18 12.59 -0.29
C ASN A 94 -6.60 13.06 0.11
N PRO A 95 -6.76 14.33 0.53
CA PRO A 95 -8.02 14.88 1.03
C PRO A 95 -9.17 14.80 0.01
N THR A 96 -8.85 14.89 -1.28
CA THR A 96 -9.80 14.75 -2.38
C THR A 96 -10.46 13.37 -2.41
N ILE A 97 -9.66 12.30 -2.32
CA ILE A 97 -10.15 10.91 -2.26
C ILE A 97 -11.01 10.71 -1.01
N ALA A 98 -10.56 11.21 0.14
CA ALA A 98 -11.32 11.12 1.39
C ALA A 98 -12.69 11.82 1.27
N SER A 99 -12.73 12.99 0.63
CA SER A 99 -13.95 13.76 0.43
C SER A 99 -14.93 13.09 -0.54
N ASP A 100 -14.47 12.49 -1.63
CA ASP A 100 -15.34 11.85 -2.62
C ASP A 100 -15.93 10.53 -2.13
N LEU A 101 -15.18 9.75 -1.33
CA LEU A 101 -15.71 8.56 -0.68
C LEU A 101 -16.84 8.88 0.31
N SER A 102 -16.79 10.05 0.94
CA SER A 102 -17.83 10.48 1.88
C SER A 102 -19.17 10.81 1.20
N LYS A 103 -19.14 11.26 -0.06
CA LYS A 103 -20.32 11.61 -0.87
C LYS A 103 -21.06 10.39 -1.42
N HIS A 104 -20.39 9.23 -1.51
CA HIS A 104 -20.91 8.01 -2.15
C HIS A 104 -21.28 6.89 -1.17
N LYS A 105 -21.53 7.20 0.11
CA LYS A 105 -21.92 6.18 1.11
C LYS A 105 -23.17 5.38 0.72
N GLU A 106 -24.13 6.01 0.04
CA GLU A 106 -25.39 5.37 -0.38
C GLU A 106 -25.21 4.41 -1.57
N THR A 107 -24.24 4.68 -2.47
CA THR A 107 -23.92 3.80 -3.61
C THR A 107 -22.94 2.68 -3.24
N LYS A 108 -22.19 2.82 -2.13
CA LYS A 108 -21.27 1.79 -1.62
C LYS A 108 -21.92 0.43 -1.44
N TRP A 109 -23.12 0.38 -0.85
CA TRP A 109 -23.82 -0.88 -0.60
C TRP A 109 -24.24 -1.57 -1.90
N LYS A 110 -24.79 -0.81 -2.85
CA LYS A 110 -25.16 -1.31 -4.18
C LYS A 110 -23.94 -1.84 -4.96
N HIS A 111 -22.80 -1.15 -4.89
CA HIS A 111 -21.57 -1.62 -5.53
C HIS A 111 -21.03 -2.89 -4.87
N ARG A 112 -21.14 -3.00 -3.54
CA ARG A 112 -20.74 -4.20 -2.79
C ARG A 112 -21.60 -5.41 -3.18
N GLU A 113 -22.92 -5.29 -3.16
CA GLU A 113 -23.82 -6.38 -3.58
C GLU A 113 -23.52 -6.86 -5.00
N LYS A 114 -23.35 -5.92 -5.94
CA LYS A 114 -23.02 -6.23 -7.34
C LYS A 114 -21.62 -6.84 -7.52
N ALA A 115 -20.67 -6.53 -6.63
CA ALA A 115 -19.36 -7.15 -6.66
C ALA A 115 -19.45 -8.59 -6.15
N VAL A 116 -20.11 -8.79 -4.99
CA VAL A 116 -20.33 -10.12 -4.40
C VAL A 116 -21.11 -11.02 -5.36
N SER A 117 -22.15 -10.51 -6.03
CA SER A 117 -22.95 -11.29 -6.99
C SER A 117 -22.19 -11.75 -8.23
N ARG A 118 -20.97 -11.25 -8.46
CA ARG A 118 -20.09 -11.71 -9.54
C ARG A 118 -19.07 -12.75 -9.05
N MET A 119 -18.95 -12.92 -7.75
CA MET A 119 -18.02 -13.83 -7.10
C MET A 119 -18.67 -15.16 -6.71
N VAL A 120 -20.00 -15.19 -6.55
CA VAL A 120 -20.81 -16.38 -6.20
C VAL A 120 -21.76 -16.76 -7.32
#